data_AF-A0A1X2LAY3-F1
#
_entry.id   AF-A0A1X2LAY3-F1
#
_cell.length_a   1.000
_cell.length_b   1.000
_cell.length_c   1.000
_cell.angle_alpha   90.00
_cell.angle_beta   90.00
_cell.angle_gamma   90.00
#
_symmetry.space_group_name_H-M   'P 1'
#
loop_
_entity.id
_entity.type
_entity.pdbx_description
1 polymer ?
#
loop_
_entity_poly.entity_id
_entity_poly.type
_entity_poly.pdbx_seq_one_letter_code
_entity_poly.pdbx_strand_id
1 'polypeptide(L)'
;MRKWKRVETASGPCFRSSLAPHEATLLKNLATAMIGLLDERESSSPADELEEITGIKTGNADPPKDPTLRRLLPDFYRHEDEDTAPPDDADSLNAALRSLHEPDIVNAKRVAAQRVLSTIPEDGGRFELTEDDANSWVAAVNDIRLTLGVMLEVGPEGPERLPADHPLAVHFDVYQWLTVLQEYLVLVLMGHR
;
A
#
# COMPACT_ATOMS: atom_id res chain seq x y z
N MET A 1 2.56 -12.76 15.19
CA MET A 1 3.03 -11.42 15.58
C MET A 1 2.71 -11.18 17.05
N ARG A 2 3.62 -10.57 17.83
CA ARG A 2 3.28 -10.08 19.18
C ARG A 2 2.55 -8.73 19.08
N LYS A 3 1.73 -8.39 20.07
CA LYS A 3 1.05 -7.08 20.14
C LYS A 3 2.09 -5.94 20.15
N TRP A 4 1.78 -4.87 19.43
CA TRP A 4 2.54 -3.62 19.47
C TRP A 4 2.56 -3.03 20.88
N LYS A 5 3.68 -2.43 21.27
CA LYS A 5 3.82 -1.69 22.52
C LYS A 5 4.33 -0.28 22.24
N ARG A 6 3.59 0.74 22.67
CA ARG A 6 4.07 2.13 22.74
C ARG A 6 4.98 2.31 23.93
N VAL A 7 6.10 2.99 23.72
CA VAL A 7 7.06 3.39 24.74
C VAL A 7 7.39 4.86 24.52
N GLU A 8 7.16 5.69 25.54
CA GLU A 8 7.57 7.09 25.50
C GLU A 8 9.09 7.18 25.73
N THR A 9 9.78 7.85 24.82
CA THR A 9 11.24 8.07 24.89
C THR A 9 11.56 9.57 24.87
N ALA A 10 12.81 9.93 25.14
CA ALA A 10 13.24 11.33 25.08
C ALA A 10 13.10 11.95 23.68
N SER A 11 13.10 11.14 22.62
CA SER A 11 12.94 11.55 21.23
C SER A 11 11.50 11.40 20.69
N GLY A 12 10.52 11.15 21.56
CA GLY A 12 9.13 10.90 21.19
C GLY A 12 8.69 9.44 21.34
N PRO A 13 7.49 9.07 20.85
CA PRO A 13 6.98 7.72 21.00
C PRO A 13 7.74 6.72 20.11
N CYS A 14 7.99 5.54 20.67
CA CYS A 14 8.58 4.38 19.99
C CYS A 14 7.61 3.19 20.04
N PHE A 15 7.52 2.45 18.94
CA PHE A 15 6.59 1.33 18.78
C PHE A 15 7.36 0.02 18.63
N ARG A 16 7.17 -0.90 19.58
CA ARG A 16 7.93 -2.15 19.64
C ARG A 16 7.05 -3.33 19.28
N SER A 17 7.59 -4.25 18.47
CA SER A 17 6.93 -5.53 18.18
C SER A 17 7.96 -6.63 17.93
N SER A 18 7.48 -7.81 17.59
CA SER A 18 8.32 -8.91 17.11
C SER A 18 7.63 -9.76 16.07
N LEU A 19 8.41 -10.19 15.07
CA LEU A 19 7.99 -11.10 14.02
C LEU A 19 8.66 -12.46 14.19
N ALA A 20 7.97 -13.55 13.84
CA ALA A 20 8.62 -14.82 13.60
C ALA A 20 9.45 -14.76 12.29
N PRO A 21 10.44 -15.63 12.08
CA PRO A 21 11.27 -15.61 10.86
C PRO A 21 10.43 -15.67 9.57
N HIS A 22 9.45 -16.58 9.51
CA HIS A 22 8.57 -16.70 8.35
C HIS A 22 7.66 -15.49 8.13
N GLU A 23 7.22 -14.81 9.20
CA GLU A 23 6.43 -13.57 9.10
C GLU A 23 7.27 -12.42 8.53
N ALA A 24 8.55 -12.33 8.95
CA ALA A 24 9.50 -11.35 8.43
C ALA A 24 9.80 -11.59 6.95
N THR A 25 10.08 -12.84 6.56
CA THR A 25 10.28 -13.22 5.14
C THR A 25 9.04 -12.90 4.31
N LEU A 26 7.85 -13.23 4.80
CA LEU A 26 6.59 -12.97 4.09
C LEU A 26 6.38 -11.48 3.86
N LEU A 27 6.51 -10.64 4.90
CA LEU A 27 6.35 -9.18 4.76
C LEU A 27 7.37 -8.58 3.79
N LYS A 28 8.63 -9.04 3.86
CA LYS A 28 9.67 -8.59 2.93
C LYS A 28 9.30 -8.93 1.49
N ASN A 29 8.90 -10.17 1.23
CA ASN A 29 8.49 -10.60 -0.11
C ASN A 29 7.30 -9.78 -0.63
N LEU A 30 6.28 -9.53 0.20
CA LEU A 30 5.11 -8.73 -0.18
C LEU A 30 5.48 -7.27 -0.47
N ALA A 31 6.32 -6.65 0.37
CA ALA A 31 6.79 -5.28 0.16
C ALA A 31 7.67 -5.17 -1.09
N THR A 32 8.57 -6.14 -1.33
CA THR A 32 9.38 -6.19 -2.54
C THR A 32 8.53 -6.37 -3.81
N ALA A 33 7.53 -7.26 -3.78
CA ALA A 33 6.60 -7.44 -4.90
C ALA A 33 5.83 -6.15 -5.21
N MET A 34 5.38 -5.44 -4.18
CA MET A 34 4.69 -4.16 -4.33
C MET A 34 5.60 -3.07 -4.93
N ILE A 35 6.87 -3.00 -4.50
CA ILE A 35 7.85 -2.08 -5.12
C ILE A 35 8.05 -2.42 -6.60
N GLY A 36 8.20 -3.70 -6.94
CA GLY A 36 8.32 -4.13 -8.34
C GLY A 36 7.13 -3.70 -9.19
N LEU A 37 5.90 -3.87 -8.68
CA LEU A 37 4.67 -3.43 -9.35
C LEU A 37 4.64 -1.90 -9.58
N LEU A 38 5.12 -1.12 -8.62
CA LEU A 38 5.21 0.34 -8.71
C LEU A 38 6.31 0.79 -9.70
N ASP A 39 7.44 0.10 -9.72
CA ASP A 39 8.56 0.37 -10.63
C ASP A 39 8.19 0.05 -12.08
N GLU A 40 7.44 -1.02 -12.32
CA GLU A 40 6.86 -1.34 -13.63
C GLU A 40 5.90 -0.24 -14.10
N ARG A 41 5.06 0.29 -13.19
CA ARG A 41 4.16 1.39 -13.52
C ARG A 41 4.92 2.66 -13.88
N GLU A 42 5.90 3.06 -13.09
CA GLU A 42 6.71 4.27 -13.35
C GLU A 42 7.45 4.14 -14.68
N SER A 43 8.11 3.00 -14.93
CA SER A 43 8.88 2.77 -16.17
C SER A 43 8.05 2.67 -17.44
N SER A 44 6.74 2.40 -17.32
CA SER A 44 5.81 2.42 -18.46
C SER A 44 5.34 3.82 -18.86
N SER A 45 5.66 4.86 -18.08
CA SER A 45 5.26 6.23 -18.38
C SER A 45 5.99 6.74 -19.62
N PRO A 46 5.32 7.49 -20.52
CA PRO A 46 5.99 8.11 -21.66
C PRO A 46 7.09 9.05 -21.18
N ALA A 47 8.30 8.92 -21.73
CA ALA A 47 9.34 9.93 -21.52
C ALA A 47 8.88 11.24 -22.18
N ASP A 48 8.75 12.29 -21.39
CA ASP A 48 8.34 13.61 -21.88
C ASP A 48 9.61 14.41 -22.24
N GLU A 49 9.71 14.91 -23.48
CA GLU A 49 10.82 15.80 -23.89
C GLU A 49 10.87 17.07 -23.01
N LEU A 50 9.75 17.46 -22.39
CA LEU A 50 9.69 18.54 -21.40
C LEU A 50 10.26 18.14 -20.04
N GLU A 51 10.30 16.86 -19.67
CA GLU A 51 10.95 16.38 -18.44
C GLU A 51 12.46 16.65 -18.50
N GLU A 52 13.11 16.42 -19.64
CA GLU A 52 14.54 16.70 -19.83
C GLU A 52 14.87 18.20 -19.68
N ILE A 53 13.90 19.08 -19.98
CA ILE A 53 14.05 20.54 -19.95
C ILE A 53 13.67 21.11 -18.58
N THR A 54 12.62 20.58 -17.93
CA THR A 54 12.03 21.16 -16.72
C THR A 54 12.38 20.40 -15.43
N GLY A 55 12.83 19.15 -15.54
CA GLY A 55 13.05 18.24 -14.42
C GLY A 55 11.76 17.76 -13.74
N ILE A 56 10.59 18.10 -14.30
CA ILE A 56 9.28 17.65 -13.79
C ILE A 56 8.97 16.32 -14.46
N LYS A 57 8.93 15.25 -13.67
CA LYS A 57 8.48 13.93 -14.12
C LYS A 57 7.00 13.97 -14.45
N THR A 58 6.68 13.69 -15.70
CA THR A 58 5.30 13.55 -16.16
C THR A 58 4.88 12.08 -16.00
N GLY A 59 3.85 11.82 -15.21
CA GLY A 59 3.29 10.49 -15.02
C GLY A 59 2.40 10.02 -16.19
N ASN A 60 1.92 8.78 -16.09
CA ASN A 60 0.96 8.22 -17.05
C ASN A 60 -0.31 9.06 -17.16
N ALA A 61 -0.82 9.28 -18.37
CA ALA A 61 -2.16 9.84 -18.58
C ALA A 61 -3.24 8.75 -18.44
N ASP A 62 -2.98 7.56 -18.99
CA ASP A 62 -3.94 6.46 -18.98
C ASP A 62 -4.04 5.78 -17.60
N PRO A 63 -5.24 5.32 -17.19
CA PRO A 63 -5.41 4.56 -15.96
C PRO A 63 -4.65 3.23 -16.02
N PRO A 64 -4.22 2.68 -14.86
CA PRO A 64 -3.60 1.35 -14.84
C PRO A 64 -4.53 0.28 -15.44
N LYS A 65 -3.96 -0.59 -16.28
CA LYS A 65 -4.66 -1.74 -16.87
C LYS A 65 -4.85 -2.86 -15.86
N ASP A 66 -3.84 -3.08 -15.02
CA ASP A 66 -3.90 -4.05 -13.94
C ASP A 66 -4.87 -3.57 -12.83
N PRO A 67 -5.83 -4.41 -12.39
CA PRO A 67 -6.84 -4.03 -11.41
C PRO A 67 -6.25 -3.76 -10.02
N THR A 68 -5.13 -4.40 -9.68
CA THR A 68 -4.40 -4.19 -8.43
C THR A 68 -3.80 -2.80 -8.38
N LEU A 69 -3.08 -2.40 -9.44
CA LEU A 69 -2.56 -1.05 -9.58
C LEU A 69 -3.69 -0.02 -9.64
N ARG A 70 -4.81 -0.32 -10.31
CA ARG A 70 -5.98 0.58 -10.33
C ARG A 70 -6.57 0.79 -8.95
N ARG A 71 -6.49 -0.21 -8.06
CA ARG A 71 -6.92 -0.07 -6.66
C ARG A 71 -5.97 0.80 -5.84
N LEU A 72 -4.66 0.73 -6.12
CA LEU A 72 -3.61 1.53 -5.47
C LEU A 72 -3.54 2.96 -6.00
N LEU A 73 -3.79 3.14 -7.29
CA LEU A 73 -3.72 4.39 -8.05
C LEU A 73 -5.08 4.65 -8.73
N PRO A 74 -6.13 4.92 -7.93
CA PRO A 74 -7.47 5.16 -8.46
C PRO A 74 -7.54 6.48 -9.24
N ASP A 75 -8.61 6.65 -10.02
CA ASP A 75 -8.98 7.96 -10.55
C ASP A 75 -9.18 8.99 -9.43
N PHE A 76 -8.81 10.24 -9.72
CA PHE A 76 -8.96 11.37 -8.80
C PHE A 76 -10.42 11.81 -8.70
N TYR A 77 -11.13 11.75 -9.83
CA TYR A 77 -12.54 12.02 -9.92
C TYR A 77 -13.29 10.73 -10.28
N ARG A 78 -14.30 10.39 -9.46
CA ARG A 78 -15.27 9.33 -9.75
C ARG A 78 -16.67 9.93 -9.78
N HIS A 79 -17.46 9.50 -10.75
CA HIS A 79 -18.86 9.85 -10.82
C HIS A 79 -19.66 8.98 -9.84
N GLU A 80 -20.40 9.61 -8.91
CA GLU A 80 -21.10 8.90 -7.83
C GLU A 80 -22.46 8.31 -8.27
N ASP A 81 -23.09 8.90 -9.29
CA ASP A 81 -24.42 8.49 -9.77
C ASP A 81 -24.28 7.64 -11.04
N GLU A 82 -24.45 6.32 -10.96
CA GLU A 82 -24.36 5.46 -12.16
C GLU A 82 -25.50 5.72 -13.16
N ASP A 83 -26.59 6.36 -12.72
CA ASP A 83 -27.79 6.65 -13.52
C ASP A 83 -27.66 7.91 -14.40
N THR A 84 -26.62 8.71 -14.24
CA THR A 84 -26.37 9.89 -15.09
C THR A 84 -25.04 9.79 -15.82
N ALA A 85 -25.00 10.31 -17.05
CA ALA A 85 -23.76 10.35 -17.81
C ALA A 85 -22.69 11.16 -17.06
N PRO A 86 -21.44 10.67 -16.99
CA PRO A 86 -20.35 11.44 -16.41
C PRO A 86 -20.14 12.75 -17.19
N PRO A 87 -19.56 13.79 -16.56
CA PRO A 87 -19.20 15.02 -17.26
C PRO A 87 -18.33 14.71 -18.48
N ASP A 88 -18.57 15.41 -19.59
CA ASP A 88 -17.86 15.19 -20.86
C ASP A 88 -16.33 15.26 -20.72
N ASP A 89 -15.82 16.02 -19.74
CA ASP A 89 -14.39 16.24 -19.51
C ASP A 89 -13.78 15.37 -18.39
N ALA A 90 -14.54 14.44 -17.80
CA ALA A 90 -14.09 13.65 -16.63
C ALA A 90 -12.82 12.83 -16.92
N ASP A 91 -12.75 12.19 -18.10
CA ASP A 91 -11.58 11.40 -18.51
C ASP A 91 -10.35 12.29 -18.76
N SER A 92 -10.56 13.44 -19.39
CA SER A 92 -9.49 14.43 -19.63
C SER A 92 -8.94 14.99 -18.32
N LEU A 93 -9.82 15.28 -17.36
CA LEU A 93 -9.44 15.73 -16.02
C LEU A 93 -8.63 14.66 -15.29
N ASN A 94 -9.09 13.41 -15.27
CA ASN A 94 -8.37 12.31 -14.63
C ASN A 94 -7.01 12.06 -15.28
N ALA A 95 -6.91 12.15 -16.61
CA ALA A 95 -5.66 12.02 -17.34
C ALA A 95 -4.64 13.10 -16.94
N ALA A 96 -5.07 14.36 -16.88
CA ALA A 96 -4.22 15.48 -16.48
C ALA A 96 -3.75 15.37 -15.01
N LEU A 97 -4.66 15.05 -14.09
CA LEU A 97 -4.34 14.91 -12.67
C LEU A 97 -3.39 13.74 -12.41
N ARG A 98 -3.59 12.62 -13.10
CA ARG A 98 -2.69 11.46 -13.02
C ARG A 98 -1.30 11.79 -13.53
N SER A 99 -1.23 12.43 -14.69
CA SER A 99 0.03 12.87 -15.26
C SER A 99 0.81 13.78 -14.30
N LEU A 100 0.12 14.63 -13.54
CA LEU A 100 0.77 15.54 -12.59
C LEU A 100 1.13 14.89 -11.24
N HIS A 101 0.28 14.02 -10.70
CA HIS A 101 0.38 13.59 -9.30
C HIS A 101 0.78 12.12 -9.11
N GLU A 102 0.58 11.25 -10.11
CA GLU A 102 0.91 9.83 -10.00
C GLU A 102 2.39 9.59 -9.63
N PRO A 103 3.39 10.32 -10.17
CA PRO A 103 4.80 10.11 -9.82
C PRO A 103 5.07 10.28 -8.31
N ASP A 104 4.52 11.33 -7.70
CA ASP A 104 4.68 11.59 -6.27
C ASP A 104 3.96 10.55 -5.41
N ILE A 105 2.77 10.11 -5.83
CA ILE A 105 2.02 9.05 -5.14
C ILE A 105 2.79 7.73 -5.20
N VAL A 106 3.28 7.35 -6.38
CA VAL A 106 4.10 6.14 -6.57
C VAL A 106 5.35 6.20 -5.71
N ASN A 107 6.05 7.33 -5.69
CA ASN A 107 7.23 7.51 -4.86
C ASN A 107 6.90 7.42 -3.36
N ALA A 108 5.82 8.04 -2.90
CA ALA A 108 5.40 7.96 -1.50
C ALA A 108 5.11 6.51 -1.07
N LYS A 109 4.39 5.74 -1.89
CA LYS A 109 4.11 4.32 -1.66
C LYS A 109 5.38 3.48 -1.64
N ARG A 110 6.31 3.74 -2.57
CA ARG A 110 7.61 3.08 -2.63
C ARG A 110 8.45 3.35 -1.38
N VAL A 111 8.55 4.60 -0.94
CA VAL A 111 9.28 4.98 0.28
C VAL A 111 8.68 4.31 1.51
N ALA A 112 7.35 4.24 1.62
CA ALA A 112 6.68 3.54 2.70
C ALA A 112 7.04 2.04 2.73
N ALA A 113 7.01 1.38 1.57
CA ALA A 113 7.42 -0.03 1.44
C ALA A 113 8.89 -0.26 1.78
N GLN A 114 9.77 0.65 1.34
CA GLN A 114 11.20 0.59 1.65
C GLN A 114 11.47 0.75 3.15
N ARG A 115 10.71 1.60 3.86
CA ARG A 115 10.78 1.71 5.32
C ARG A 115 10.35 0.42 6.03
N VAL A 116 9.36 -0.30 5.50
CA VAL A 116 9.03 -1.64 6.00
C VAL A 116 10.23 -2.57 5.83
N LEU A 117 10.83 -2.61 4.64
CA LEU A 117 12.00 -3.46 4.37
C LEU A 117 13.20 -3.15 5.26
N SER A 118 13.49 -1.87 5.50
CA SER A 118 14.66 -1.42 6.27
C SER A 118 14.51 -1.62 7.79
N THR A 119 13.28 -1.75 8.28
CA THR A 119 12.99 -1.87 9.73
C THR A 119 12.69 -3.31 10.17
N ILE A 120 12.47 -4.24 9.24
CA ILE A 120 12.30 -5.68 9.54
C ILE A 120 13.66 -6.36 9.66
N PRO A 121 13.99 -7.01 10.80
CA PRO A 121 15.22 -7.80 10.94
C PRO A 121 15.30 -8.96 9.93
N GLU A 122 16.51 -9.36 9.52
CA GLU A 122 16.71 -10.46 8.53
C GLU A 122 16.02 -11.76 8.94
N ASP A 123 16.26 -12.24 10.15
CA ASP A 123 15.72 -13.51 10.67
C ASP A 123 14.45 -13.33 11.52
N GLY A 124 13.79 -12.17 11.41
CA GLY A 124 12.73 -11.76 12.34
C GLY A 124 13.27 -11.45 13.75
N GLY A 125 12.41 -11.52 14.75
CA GLY A 125 12.73 -11.09 16.11
C GLY A 125 12.15 -9.72 16.45
N ARG A 126 12.72 -9.08 17.47
CA ARG A 126 12.23 -7.79 17.99
C ARG A 126 12.71 -6.64 17.14
N PHE A 127 11.85 -5.65 16.96
CA PHE A 127 12.17 -4.41 16.26
C PHE A 127 11.42 -3.23 16.88
N GLU A 128 11.91 -2.04 16.59
CA GLU A 128 11.40 -0.77 17.10
C GLU A 128 11.17 0.17 15.92
N LEU A 129 10.05 0.89 15.93
CA LEU A 129 9.68 1.89 14.94
C LEU A 129 9.60 3.27 15.59
N THR A 130 10.11 4.27 14.87
CA THR A 130 9.75 5.67 15.12
C THR A 130 8.28 5.91 14.74
N GLU A 131 7.72 7.05 15.11
CA GLU A 131 6.37 7.42 14.68
C GLU A 131 6.25 7.55 13.15
N ASP A 132 7.26 8.08 12.48
CA ASP A 132 7.29 8.18 11.01
C ASP A 132 7.35 6.80 10.35
N ASP A 133 8.15 5.89 10.90
CA ASP A 133 8.23 4.52 10.39
C ASP A 133 6.92 3.76 10.65
N ALA A 134 6.28 3.97 11.81
CA ALA A 134 4.99 3.39 12.12
C ALA A 134 3.89 3.88 11.14
N ASN A 135 3.85 5.16 10.81
CA ASN A 135 2.93 5.68 9.78
C ASN A 135 3.22 5.09 8.40
N SER A 136 4.50 4.96 8.05
CA SER A 136 4.93 4.32 6.79
C SER A 136 4.53 2.85 6.72
N TRP A 137 4.63 2.12 7.84
CA TRP A 137 4.13 0.76 7.97
C TRP A 137 2.62 0.67 7.77
N VAL A 138 1.84 1.58 8.37
CA VAL A 138 0.38 1.61 8.17
C VAL A 138 0.04 1.80 6.69
N ALA A 139 0.70 2.74 6.02
CA ALA A 139 0.47 3.00 4.59
C ALA A 139 0.86 1.78 3.72
N ALA A 140 2.05 1.22 3.91
CA ALA A 140 2.53 0.10 3.12
C ALA A 140 1.73 -1.20 3.36
N VAL A 141 1.41 -1.52 4.61
CA VAL A 141 0.58 -2.70 4.93
C VAL A 141 -0.82 -2.53 4.37
N ASN A 142 -1.39 -1.31 4.42
CA ASN A 142 -2.66 -1.03 3.77
C ASN A 142 -2.61 -1.29 2.27
N ASP A 143 -1.58 -0.81 1.58
CA ASP A 143 -1.45 -0.99 0.13
C ASP A 143 -1.26 -2.47 -0.25
N ILE A 144 -0.49 -3.24 0.52
CA ILE A 144 -0.38 -4.70 0.35
C ILE A 144 -1.74 -5.37 0.57
N ARG A 145 -2.52 -4.94 1.58
CA ARG A 145 -3.87 -5.48 1.82
C ARG A 145 -4.82 -5.14 0.69
N LEU A 146 -4.80 -3.91 0.17
CA LEU A 146 -5.61 -3.51 -0.98
C LEU A 146 -5.28 -4.36 -2.20
N THR A 147 -3.99 -4.63 -2.42
CA THR A 147 -3.49 -5.49 -3.50
C THR A 147 -4.04 -6.91 -3.38
N LEU A 148 -3.87 -7.54 -2.21
CA LEU A 148 -4.40 -8.88 -1.93
C LEU A 148 -5.94 -8.90 -2.01
N GLY A 149 -6.61 -7.85 -1.53
CA GLY A 149 -8.06 -7.74 -1.52
C GLY A 149 -8.67 -7.77 -2.92
N VAL A 150 -8.01 -7.17 -3.92
CA VAL A 150 -8.44 -7.27 -5.33
C VAL A 150 -8.36 -8.71 -5.82
N MET A 151 -7.23 -9.38 -5.59
CA MET A 151 -7.03 -10.78 -6.00
C MET A 151 -8.00 -11.75 -5.30
N LEU A 152 -8.40 -11.43 -4.07
CA LEU A 152 -9.30 -12.23 -3.24
C LEU A 152 -10.78 -11.85 -3.39
N GLU A 153 -11.09 -10.85 -4.24
CA GLU A 153 -12.45 -10.30 -4.39
C GLU A 153 -13.09 -9.89 -3.05
N VAL A 154 -12.29 -9.31 -2.15
CA VAL A 154 -12.76 -8.83 -0.84
C VAL A 154 -13.55 -7.53 -1.03
N GLY A 155 -14.82 -7.55 -0.60
CA GLY A 155 -15.75 -6.41 -0.66
C GLY A 155 -16.97 -6.63 0.25
N PRO A 156 -17.97 -5.73 0.23
CA PRO A 156 -19.18 -5.85 1.04
C PRO A 156 -19.93 -7.16 0.83
N GLU A 157 -19.94 -7.66 -0.41
CA GLU A 157 -20.53 -8.94 -0.83
C GLU A 157 -19.48 -10.06 -0.95
N GLY A 158 -18.24 -9.78 -0.54
CA GLY A 158 -17.12 -10.72 -0.66
C GLY A 158 -17.14 -11.81 0.42
N PRO A 159 -16.33 -12.86 0.27
CA PRO A 159 -16.30 -13.97 1.22
C PRO A 159 -15.70 -13.55 2.58
N GLU A 160 -16.41 -13.84 3.67
CA GLU A 160 -15.85 -13.70 5.03
C GLU A 160 -14.74 -14.73 5.33
N ARG A 161 -14.77 -15.86 4.62
CA ARG A 161 -13.77 -16.93 4.69
C ARG A 161 -13.77 -17.76 3.42
N LEU A 162 -12.60 -18.27 3.03
CA LEU A 162 -12.46 -19.25 1.97
C LEU A 162 -12.43 -20.69 2.52
N PRO A 163 -12.98 -21.68 1.79
CA PRO A 163 -12.79 -23.10 2.11
C PRO A 163 -11.30 -23.48 2.19
N ALA A 164 -10.96 -24.48 3.02
CA ALA A 164 -9.56 -24.87 3.25
C ALA A 164 -8.86 -25.44 2.00
N ASP A 165 -9.63 -26.00 1.06
CA ASP A 165 -9.17 -26.51 -0.23
C ASP A 165 -9.17 -25.45 -1.34
N HIS A 166 -9.61 -24.22 -1.03
CA HIS A 166 -9.60 -23.14 -2.01
C HIS A 166 -8.15 -22.75 -2.37
N PRO A 167 -7.81 -22.57 -3.67
CA PRO A 167 -6.44 -22.24 -4.09
C PRO A 167 -5.86 -20.98 -3.43
N LEU A 168 -6.72 -20.03 -3.08
CA LEU A 168 -6.35 -18.77 -2.43
C LEU A 168 -6.53 -18.74 -0.90
N ALA A 169 -6.84 -19.87 -0.26
CA ALA A 169 -7.07 -19.92 1.20
C ALA A 169 -5.89 -19.33 2.00
N VAL A 170 -4.65 -19.69 1.64
CA VAL A 170 -3.45 -19.16 2.27
C VAL A 170 -3.31 -17.64 2.08
N HIS A 171 -3.63 -17.13 0.89
CA HIS A 171 -3.58 -15.69 0.62
C HIS A 171 -4.61 -14.92 1.46
N PHE A 172 -5.78 -15.52 1.68
CA PHE A 172 -6.80 -14.96 2.56
C PHE A 172 -6.34 -14.93 4.02
N ASP A 173 -5.69 -15.98 4.51
CA ASP A 173 -5.10 -15.99 5.86
C ASP A 173 -4.05 -14.90 6.03
N VAL A 174 -3.21 -14.66 5.00
CA VAL A 174 -2.25 -13.55 4.98
C VAL A 174 -2.96 -12.19 5.00
N TYR A 175 -4.01 -12.01 4.20
CA TYR A 175 -4.81 -10.78 4.20
C TYR A 175 -5.41 -10.49 5.59
N GLN A 176 -5.95 -11.50 6.26
CA GLN A 176 -6.50 -11.36 7.62
C GLN A 176 -5.42 -11.07 8.65
N TRP A 177 -4.27 -11.74 8.55
CA TRP A 177 -3.13 -11.46 9.42
C TRP A 177 -2.63 -10.02 9.29
N LEU A 178 -2.50 -9.50 8.05
CA LEU A 178 -2.14 -8.10 7.80
C LEU A 178 -3.19 -7.13 8.34
N THR A 179 -4.48 -7.50 8.26
CA THR A 179 -5.59 -6.70 8.82
C THR A 179 -5.40 -6.48 10.31
N VAL A 180 -5.19 -7.56 11.06
CA VAL A 180 -4.96 -7.51 12.50
C VAL A 180 -3.65 -6.80 12.85
N LEU A 181 -2.59 -7.02 12.05
CA LEU A 181 -1.30 -6.35 12.21
C LEU A 181 -1.44 -4.82 12.15
N GLN A 182 -2.15 -4.32 11.14
CA GLN A 182 -2.38 -2.89 10.92
C GLN A 182 -3.30 -2.33 11.99
N GLU A 183 -4.39 -3.02 12.34
CA GLU A 183 -5.32 -2.60 13.39
C GLU A 183 -4.58 -2.34 14.70
N TYR A 184 -3.76 -3.29 15.17
CA TYR A 184 -3.00 -3.10 16.41
C TYR A 184 -1.98 -1.96 16.32
N LEU A 185 -1.37 -1.73 15.15
CA LEU A 185 -0.44 -0.60 14.97
C LEU A 185 -1.16 0.74 15.07
N VAL A 186 -2.31 0.86 14.40
CA VAL A 186 -3.16 2.06 14.42
C VAL A 186 -3.66 2.36 15.82
N LEU A 187 -4.17 1.34 16.55
CA LEU A 187 -4.66 1.53 17.92
C LEU A 187 -3.56 2.08 18.85
N VAL A 188 -2.34 1.58 18.71
CA VAL A 188 -1.20 2.00 19.54
C VAL A 188 -0.68 3.39 19.10
N LEU A 189 -0.74 3.73 17.81
CA LEU A 189 -0.47 5.07 17.28
C LEU A 189 -1.45 6.11 17.83
N MET A 190 -2.74 5.78 17.87
CA MET A 190 -3.81 6.64 18.42
C MET A 190 -3.72 6.83 19.94
N GLY A 191 -2.79 6.15 20.61
CA GLY A 191 -2.53 6.34 22.05
C GLY A 191 -3.69 5.91 22.94
N HIS A 192 -4.57 5.02 22.47
CA HIS A 192 -5.68 4.56 23.30
C HIS A 192 -5.14 3.80 24.52
N ARG A 193 -5.47 4.36 25.70
CA ARG A 193 -5.24 3.82 27.04
C ARG A 193 -6.07 2.56 27.28
#